data_AF-A0A7S0Z9G3-F1
#
_entry.id   AF-A0A7S0Z9G3-F1
#
_cell.length_a   1.000
_cell.length_b   1.000
_cell.length_c   1.000
_cell.angle_alpha   90.00
_cell.angle_beta   90.00
_cell.angle_gamma   90.00
#
_symmetry.space_group_name_H-M   'P 1'
#
loop_
_entity.id
_entity.type
_entity.pdbx_description
1 polymer ?
#
loop_
_entity_poly.entity_id
_entity_poly.type
_entity_poly.pdbx_seq_one_letter_code
_entity_poly.pdbx_strand_id
1 'polypeptide(L)'
;NKIYLQAKDDDGEGDDGEETPKTTSVSSSSRAPLIYCTTITARLLVHVLGVNARWVRGVELGVAARVLDDVEVTFIDANHCPGAAIVFMRRLDTSATLLHTGDFRAARCVREDETLKRLTREACVDGCVDELMLDTTYCDNKWTFPDQAVVLDKMRTIAAREIKREPRTLFLCGSYSIGKERAIRAVCQGAGSRASV
;
A
#
# COMPACT_ATOMS: atom_id res chain seq x y z
N ASN A 1 -9.23 2.73 0.41
CA ASN A 1 -8.29 3.36 1.34
C ASN A 1 -7.29 4.22 0.59
N LYS A 2 -7.49 5.54 0.54
CA LYS A 2 -6.55 6.51 -0.04
C LYS A 2 -6.11 7.44 1.10
N ILE A 3 -4.83 7.42 1.44
CA ILE A 3 -4.25 8.42 2.34
C ILE A 3 -4.04 9.67 1.49
N TYR A 4 -4.86 10.68 1.72
CA TYR A 4 -4.61 12.04 1.25
C TYR A 4 -3.91 12.75 2.40
N LEU A 5 -2.61 12.99 2.29
CA LEU A 5 -1.90 13.89 3.21
C LEU A 5 -2.30 15.31 2.82
N GLN A 6 -3.38 15.80 3.44
CA GLN A 6 -3.81 17.19 3.32
C GLN A 6 -3.36 17.92 4.59
N ALA A 7 -2.54 18.96 4.43
CA ALA A 7 -2.22 19.86 5.53
C ALA A 7 -3.52 20.56 5.98
N LYS A 8 -3.81 20.51 7.27
CA LYS A 8 -4.82 21.37 7.90
C LYS A 8 -4.07 22.43 8.69
N ASP A 9 -4.44 23.69 8.47
CA ASP A 9 -4.10 24.78 9.36
C ASP A 9 -5.17 24.82 10.47
N ASP A 10 -4.73 24.83 11.72
CA ASP A 10 -5.57 24.97 12.91
C ASP A 10 -5.90 26.44 13.12
N ASP A 11 -7.14 26.84 12.80
CA ASP A 11 -7.73 28.07 13.32
C ASP A 11 -9.03 27.69 14.03
N GLY A 12 -9.00 27.77 15.37
CA GLY A 12 -10.19 27.59 16.19
C GLY A 12 -11.06 28.84 16.17
N GLU A 13 -12.37 28.66 16.01
CA GLU A 13 -13.39 29.29 16.85
C GLU A 13 -14.76 28.65 16.56
N GLY A 14 -15.56 28.53 17.62
CA GLY A 14 -16.81 27.78 17.62
C GLY A 14 -18.05 28.63 17.33
N ASP A 15 -19.06 27.87 16.94
CA ASP A 15 -20.49 27.98 17.23
C ASP A 15 -21.48 28.58 16.21
N ASP A 16 -22.63 27.90 16.22
CA ASP A 16 -23.97 28.19 15.72
C ASP A 16 -24.35 27.92 14.24
N GLY A 17 -25.25 26.94 14.06
CA GLY A 17 -26.38 27.05 13.10
C GLY A 17 -26.39 26.13 11.87
N GLU A 18 -27.19 25.06 11.98
CA GLU A 18 -28.05 24.36 11.00
C GLU A 18 -27.74 24.36 9.46
N GLU A 19 -27.52 23.13 8.97
CA GLU A 19 -27.89 22.49 7.68
C GLU A 19 -27.79 23.25 6.32
N THR A 20 -26.76 22.90 5.54
CA THR A 20 -26.72 22.72 4.06
C THR A 20 -25.30 22.27 3.68
N PRO A 21 -25.06 21.53 2.57
CA PRO A 21 -23.71 21.12 2.17
C PRO A 21 -22.89 22.36 1.78
N LYS A 22 -22.19 22.95 2.75
CA LYS A 22 -21.27 24.07 2.55
C LYS A 22 -20.14 23.61 1.65
N THR A 23 -20.15 24.06 0.39
CA THR A 23 -18.97 24.12 -0.45
C THR A 23 -18.05 25.16 0.18
N THR A 24 -17.17 24.73 1.07
CA THR A 24 -16.22 25.63 1.73
C THR A 24 -15.30 26.20 0.66
N SER A 25 -15.45 27.50 0.40
CA SER A 25 -14.53 28.31 -0.36
C SER A 25 -13.15 28.20 0.26
N VAL A 26 -12.22 27.59 -0.47
CA VAL A 26 -10.82 27.42 -0.08
C VAL A 26 -10.13 28.79 -0.15
N SER A 27 -9.70 29.32 0.99
CA SER A 27 -8.79 30.47 1.05
C SER A 27 -7.42 30.07 0.47
N SER A 28 -6.75 31.04 -0.16
CA SER A 28 -5.67 30.83 -1.10
C SER A 28 -4.38 30.30 -0.48
N SER A 29 -4.19 28.97 -0.50
CA SER A 29 -2.86 28.36 -0.57
C SER A 29 -2.52 28.09 -2.03
N SER A 30 -1.47 28.74 -2.55
CA SER A 30 -1.12 28.81 -3.97
C SER A 30 -0.46 27.54 -4.54
N ARG A 31 -0.64 26.37 -3.92
CA ARG A 31 -0.16 25.08 -4.45
C ARG A 31 -1.27 24.05 -4.34
N ALA A 32 -1.72 23.52 -5.48
CA ALA A 32 -2.60 22.37 -5.47
C ALA A 32 -1.89 21.17 -4.81
N PRO A 33 -2.62 20.31 -4.07
CA PRO A 33 -2.01 19.25 -3.27
C PRO A 33 -1.30 18.21 -4.14
N LEU A 34 -0.07 17.86 -3.76
CA LEU A 34 0.72 16.82 -4.40
C LEU A 34 0.38 15.45 -3.79
N ILE A 35 0.32 14.42 -4.65
CA ILE A 35 0.10 13.03 -4.26
C ILE A 35 1.47 12.34 -4.16
N TYR A 36 1.86 11.95 -2.95
CA TYR A 36 3.04 11.11 -2.72
C TYR A 36 2.62 9.65 -2.61
N CYS A 37 3.30 8.79 -3.37
CA CYS A 37 3.04 7.35 -3.38
C CYS A 37 4.26 6.58 -3.90
N THR A 38 4.20 5.25 -3.90
CA THR A 38 5.24 4.43 -4.51
C THR A 38 5.34 4.66 -6.02
N THR A 39 6.51 4.43 -6.62
CA THR A 39 6.72 4.56 -8.08
C THR A 39 5.72 3.75 -8.91
N ILE A 40 5.35 2.54 -8.45
CA ILE A 40 4.34 1.71 -9.12
C ILE A 40 2.96 2.39 -9.08
N THR A 41 2.53 2.85 -7.90
CA THR A 41 1.25 3.53 -7.74
C THR A 41 1.21 4.83 -8.55
N ALA A 42 2.31 5.59 -8.60
CA ALA A 42 2.41 6.80 -9.42
C ALA A 42 2.15 6.53 -10.91
N ARG A 43 2.72 5.43 -11.44
CA ARG A 43 2.47 5.01 -12.83
C ARG A 43 1.02 4.62 -13.06
N LEU A 44 0.39 3.91 -12.11
CA LEU A 44 -1.03 3.56 -12.20
C LEU A 44 -1.93 4.82 -12.20
N LEU A 45 -1.64 5.79 -11.33
CA LEU A 45 -2.38 7.05 -11.28
C LEU A 45 -2.31 7.79 -12.63
N VAL A 46 -1.12 7.89 -13.21
CA VAL A 46 -0.92 8.65 -14.46
C VAL A 46 -1.50 7.90 -15.67
N HIS A 47 -1.16 6.61 -15.83
CA HIS A 47 -1.46 5.88 -17.06
C HIS A 47 -2.81 5.18 -17.06
N VAL A 48 -3.34 4.80 -15.90
CA VAL A 48 -4.63 4.10 -15.79
C VAL A 48 -5.75 5.07 -15.42
N LEU A 49 -5.50 5.96 -14.46
CA LEU A 49 -6.51 6.91 -13.98
C LEU A 49 -6.44 8.29 -14.65
N GLY A 50 -5.44 8.55 -15.51
CA GLY A 50 -5.30 9.82 -16.23
C GLY A 50 -4.98 11.02 -15.35
N VAL A 51 -4.45 10.80 -14.13
CA VAL A 51 -4.06 11.90 -13.24
C VAL A 51 -2.89 12.65 -13.87
N ASN A 52 -2.98 13.97 -13.95
CA ASN A 52 -1.90 14.78 -14.50
C ASN A 52 -0.61 14.58 -13.68
N ALA A 53 0.46 14.13 -14.33
CA ALA A 53 1.74 13.79 -13.71
C ALA A 53 2.35 14.94 -12.88
N ARG A 54 2.01 16.21 -13.16
CA ARG A 54 2.46 17.35 -12.37
C ARG A 54 2.03 17.27 -10.90
N TRP A 55 0.93 16.57 -10.61
CA TRP A 55 0.38 16.39 -9.27
C TRP A 55 0.85 15.13 -8.56
N VAL A 56 1.61 14.26 -9.23
CA VAL A 56 2.02 12.96 -8.68
C VAL A 56 3.51 12.96 -8.41
N ARG A 57 3.91 12.43 -7.25
CA ARG A 57 5.29 12.21 -6.84
C ARG A 57 5.44 10.74 -6.47
N GLY A 58 6.11 10.00 -7.36
CA GLY A 58 6.54 8.63 -7.08
C GLY A 58 7.82 8.67 -6.25
N VAL A 59 7.83 7.93 -5.15
CA VAL A 59 8.97 7.76 -4.26
C VAL A 59 9.35 6.28 -4.25
N GLU A 60 10.65 6.01 -4.37
CA GLU A 60 11.16 4.64 -4.29
C GLU A 60 11.02 4.08 -2.87
N LEU A 61 10.80 2.77 -2.77
CA LEU A 61 10.71 2.10 -1.48
C LEU A 61 12.03 2.26 -0.70
N GLY A 62 11.93 2.50 0.60
CA GLY A 62 13.06 2.70 1.49
C GLY A 62 13.78 4.04 1.37
N VAL A 63 13.34 4.91 0.45
CA VAL A 63 13.87 6.26 0.28
C VAL A 63 12.99 7.26 1.04
N ALA A 64 13.63 8.05 1.89
CA ALA A 64 12.99 9.15 2.60
C ALA A 64 12.65 10.29 1.63
N ALA A 65 11.46 10.86 1.76
CA ALA A 65 11.00 12.03 1.03
C ALA A 65 10.42 13.05 2.01
N ARG A 66 10.84 14.31 1.88
CA ARG A 66 10.24 15.41 2.61
C ARG A 66 8.88 15.76 1.99
N VAL A 67 7.83 15.73 2.80
CA VAL A 67 6.44 15.99 2.43
C VAL A 67 5.90 17.01 3.39
N LEU A 68 5.45 18.16 2.90
CA LEU A 68 5.22 19.33 3.76
C LEU A 68 6.54 19.73 4.46
N ASP A 69 6.73 21.00 4.79
CA ASP A 69 8.08 21.46 5.17
C ASP A 69 8.64 20.79 6.44
N ASP A 70 7.82 20.09 7.22
CA ASP A 70 8.15 19.51 8.53
C ASP A 70 7.95 17.99 8.65
N VAL A 71 7.57 17.26 7.59
CA VAL A 71 7.38 15.80 7.66
C VAL A 71 8.28 15.05 6.68
N GLU A 72 8.91 13.98 7.16
CA GLU A 72 9.61 13.00 6.34
C GLU A 72 8.78 11.72 6.24
N VAL A 73 8.64 11.20 5.03
CA VAL A 73 7.92 9.95 4.76
C VAL A 73 8.85 8.93 4.12
N THR A 74 8.73 7.67 4.53
CA THR A 74 9.39 6.54 3.87
C THR A 74 8.36 5.45 3.58
N PHE A 75 8.31 5.00 2.32
CA PHE A 75 7.43 3.91 1.88
C PHE A 75 8.15 2.57 2.01
N ILE A 76 7.47 1.57 2.57
CA ILE A 76 7.97 0.20 2.81
C ILE A 76 7.00 -0.78 2.14
N ASP A 77 7.47 -1.88 1.59
CA ASP A 77 6.59 -2.85 0.90
C ASP A 77 5.53 -3.44 1.86
N ALA A 78 4.24 -3.31 1.50
CA ALA A 78 3.13 -3.80 2.32
C ALA A 78 2.82 -5.30 2.14
N ASN A 79 3.47 -5.96 1.18
CA ASN A 79 3.21 -7.36 0.82
C ASN A 79 1.73 -7.66 0.48
N HIS A 80 1.02 -6.67 -0.07
CA HIS A 80 -0.42 -6.75 -0.39
C HIS A 80 -0.69 -6.88 -1.90
N CYS A 81 -0.38 -5.83 -2.66
CA CYS A 81 -0.48 -5.80 -4.13
C CYS A 81 0.66 -4.93 -4.71
N PRO A 82 0.90 -4.96 -6.04
CA PRO A 82 1.94 -4.15 -6.65
C PRO A 82 1.78 -2.65 -6.32
N GLY A 83 2.80 -2.06 -5.68
CA GLY A 83 2.81 -0.67 -5.29
C GLY A 83 2.16 -0.35 -3.94
N ALA A 84 1.53 -1.32 -3.26
CA ALA A 84 1.06 -1.14 -1.90
C ALA A 84 2.24 -0.93 -0.94
N ALA A 85 2.09 0.01 -0.01
CA ALA A 85 3.13 0.34 0.93
C ALA A 85 2.60 0.66 2.32
N ILE A 86 3.37 0.24 3.32
CA ILE A 86 3.35 0.81 4.66
C ILE A 86 4.04 2.17 4.57
N VAL A 87 3.51 3.17 5.25
CA VAL A 87 4.05 4.53 5.28
C VAL A 87 4.57 4.82 6.68
N PHE A 88 5.87 4.97 6.81
CA PHE A 88 6.49 5.50 8.03
C PHE A 88 6.63 7.01 7.89
N MET A 89 6.17 7.75 8.88
CA MET A 89 6.22 9.21 8.92
C MET A 89 6.94 9.67 10.18
N ARG A 90 7.79 10.67 10.04
CA ARG A 90 8.47 11.34 11.15
C ARG A 90 8.29 12.85 11.01
N ARG A 91 7.80 13.49 12.06
CA ARG A 91 7.81 14.95 12.17
C ARG A 91 9.22 15.41 12.52
N LEU A 92 9.74 16.40 11.79
CA LEU A 92 11.12 16.87 11.92
C LEU A 92 11.31 17.80 13.13
N ASP A 93 10.25 18.48 13.56
CA ASP A 93 10.26 19.43 14.67
C ASP A 93 10.16 18.75 16.05
N THR A 94 9.37 17.69 16.13
CA THR A 94 8.98 16.99 17.37
C THR A 94 9.59 15.59 17.46
N SER A 95 10.10 15.06 16.34
CA SER A 95 10.48 13.65 16.19
C SER A 95 9.35 12.64 16.41
N ALA A 96 8.09 13.08 16.47
CA ALA A 96 6.95 12.18 16.57
C ALA A 96 6.84 11.27 15.34
N THR A 97 6.51 10.00 15.58
CA THR A 97 6.50 8.92 14.59
C THR A 97 5.13 8.31 14.41
N LEU A 98 4.75 8.08 13.16
CA LEU A 98 3.48 7.46 12.77
C LEU A 98 3.77 6.34 11.77
N LEU A 99 3.21 5.15 12.01
CA LEU A 99 3.23 4.05 11.05
C LEU A 99 1.81 3.80 10.56
N HIS A 100 1.57 4.02 9.27
CA HIS A 100 0.30 3.67 8.64
C HIS A 100 0.51 2.44 7.75
N THR A 101 -0.12 1.31 8.07
CA THR A 101 0.13 0.07 7.32
C THR A 101 -0.46 0.10 5.91
N GLY A 102 -1.55 0.86 5.73
CA GLY A 102 -2.42 0.66 4.58
C GLY A 102 -2.99 -0.76 4.64
N ASP A 103 -3.49 -1.27 3.53
CA ASP A 103 -3.82 -2.69 3.45
C ASP A 103 -2.51 -3.47 3.32
N PHE A 104 -2.22 -4.37 4.26
CA PHE A 104 -0.93 -5.05 4.31
C PHE A 104 -1.08 -6.52 4.69
N ARG A 105 -0.03 -7.31 4.44
CA ARG A 105 0.06 -8.68 4.95
C ARG A 105 1.30 -8.80 5.81
N ALA A 106 1.10 -8.77 7.13
CA ALA A 106 2.11 -9.03 8.15
C ALA A 106 2.68 -10.47 8.05
N ALA A 107 3.59 -10.66 7.10
CA ALA A 107 4.34 -11.90 6.90
C ALA A 107 5.79 -11.73 7.39
N ARG A 108 6.55 -12.82 7.39
CA ARG A 108 7.97 -12.80 7.75
C ARG A 108 8.75 -11.71 7.02
N CYS A 109 8.55 -11.54 5.71
CA CYS A 109 9.24 -10.52 4.92
C CYS A 109 8.97 -9.08 5.39
N VAL A 110 7.77 -8.77 5.89
CA VAL A 110 7.44 -7.45 6.42
C VAL A 110 8.06 -7.26 7.82
N ARG A 111 7.94 -8.28 8.68
CA ARG A 111 8.53 -8.23 10.04
C ARG A 111 10.06 -8.15 10.01
N GLU A 112 10.67 -8.76 9.00
CA GLU A 112 12.11 -8.80 8.83
C GLU A 112 12.63 -7.69 7.90
N ASP A 113 11.76 -6.79 7.40
CA ASP A 113 12.15 -5.71 6.51
C ASP A 113 13.21 -4.81 7.18
N GLU A 114 14.36 -4.67 6.51
CA GLU A 114 15.51 -3.94 7.07
C GLU A 114 15.28 -2.42 7.08
N THR A 115 14.45 -1.89 6.19
CA THR A 115 14.08 -0.46 6.22
C THR A 115 13.22 -0.19 7.44
N LEU A 116 12.19 -1.00 7.70
CA LEU A 116 11.33 -0.86 8.87
C LEU A 116 12.15 -0.96 10.16
N LYS A 117 12.98 -2.00 10.30
CA LYS A 117 13.87 -2.15 11.47
C LYS A 117 14.81 -0.96 11.66
N ARG A 118 15.39 -0.46 10.58
CA ARG A 118 16.29 0.71 10.62
C ARG A 118 15.55 1.94 11.12
N LEU A 119 14.41 2.28 10.51
CA LEU A 119 13.60 3.44 10.88
C LEU A 119 13.14 3.36 12.33
N THR A 120 12.65 2.20 12.76
CA THR A 120 12.24 1.98 14.15
C THR A 120 13.41 2.09 15.13
N ARG A 121 14.62 1.66 14.76
CA ARG A 121 15.80 1.82 15.62
C ARG A 121 16.30 3.27 15.71
N GLU A 122 16.24 4.00 14.60
CA GLU A 122 16.87 5.32 14.47
C GLU A 122 15.94 6.48 14.84
N ALA A 123 14.62 6.32 14.66
CA ALA A 123 13.65 7.39 14.82
C ALA A 123 12.67 7.19 15.99
N CYS A 124 12.50 5.97 16.50
CA CYS A 124 11.52 5.67 17.54
C CYS A 124 12.17 5.51 18.92
N VAL A 125 11.46 5.93 19.96
CA VAL A 125 11.87 5.73 21.36
C VAL A 125 11.65 4.26 21.74
N ASP A 126 12.69 3.60 22.25
CA ASP A 126 12.69 2.16 22.60
C ASP A 126 12.23 1.21 21.48
N GLY A 127 12.34 1.65 20.23
CA GLY A 127 11.85 0.90 19.07
C GLY A 127 10.33 0.84 18.94
N CYS A 128 9.61 1.79 19.55
CA CYS A 128 8.15 1.89 19.50
C CYS A 128 7.69 3.15 18.76
N VAL A 129 6.82 2.98 17.76
CA VAL A 129 6.16 4.13 17.11
C VAL A 129 5.17 4.79 18.06
N ASP A 130 5.02 6.11 17.96
CA ASP A 130 4.08 6.85 18.81
C ASP A 130 2.62 6.55 18.42
N GLU A 131 2.37 6.41 17.11
CA GLU A 131 1.04 6.10 16.58
C GLU A 131 1.10 5.00 15.49
N LEU A 132 0.09 4.12 15.51
CA LEU A 132 -0.07 3.04 14.55
C LEU A 132 -1.49 3.06 13.96
N MET A 133 -1.58 3.31 12.66
CA MET A 133 -2.81 3.07 11.89
C MET A 133 -2.74 1.68 11.25
N LEU A 134 -3.45 0.74 11.86
CA LEU A 134 -3.38 -0.68 11.55
C LEU A 134 -4.55 -1.16 10.68
N ASP A 135 -4.23 -1.91 9.63
CA ASP A 135 -5.20 -2.74 8.92
C ASP A 135 -5.62 -3.94 9.78
N THR A 136 -6.92 -3.96 10.08
CA THR A 136 -7.56 -4.92 10.97
C THR A 136 -8.52 -5.85 10.24
N THR A 137 -8.41 -5.97 8.90
CA THR A 137 -9.32 -6.76 8.05
C THR A 137 -9.59 -8.17 8.59
N TYR A 138 -8.56 -8.83 9.14
CA TYR A 138 -8.66 -10.18 9.72
C TYR A 138 -8.25 -10.23 11.20
N CYS A 139 -8.51 -9.18 11.98
CA CYS A 139 -8.14 -9.09 13.40
C CYS A 139 -9.06 -9.92 14.33
N ASP A 140 -9.26 -11.19 14.01
CA ASP A 140 -10.06 -12.17 14.77
C ASP A 140 -9.40 -13.55 14.64
N ASN A 141 -9.34 -14.31 15.74
CA ASN A 141 -8.61 -15.58 15.82
C ASN A 141 -9.21 -16.69 14.93
N LYS A 142 -10.45 -16.55 14.46
CA LYS A 142 -11.06 -17.50 13.53
C LYS A 142 -10.39 -17.50 12.16
N TRP A 143 -9.66 -16.44 11.83
CA TRP A 143 -9.00 -16.30 10.53
C TRP A 143 -7.60 -16.91 10.57
N THR A 144 -7.48 -18.11 10.00
CA THR A 144 -6.17 -18.76 9.79
C THR A 144 -6.06 -19.15 8.32
N PHE A 145 -4.97 -18.72 7.68
CA PHE A 145 -4.73 -18.97 6.26
C PHE A 145 -3.31 -19.51 6.05
N PRO A 146 -3.10 -20.35 5.03
CA PRO A 146 -1.75 -20.77 4.65
C PRO A 146 -0.89 -19.62 4.11
N ASP A 147 0.42 -19.82 4.18
CA ASP A 147 1.40 -18.96 3.52
C ASP A 147 1.20 -18.94 2.01
N GLN A 148 1.50 -17.79 1.38
CA GLN A 148 1.41 -17.65 -0.07
C GLN A 148 2.22 -18.74 -0.78
N ALA A 149 3.43 -19.05 -0.29
CA ALA A 149 4.27 -20.09 -0.89
C ALA A 149 3.56 -21.45 -0.97
N VAL A 150 2.85 -21.84 0.09
CA VAL A 150 2.09 -23.10 0.13
C VAL A 150 0.95 -23.10 -0.88
N VAL A 151 0.19 -22.00 -0.95
CA VAL A 151 -0.93 -21.88 -1.91
C VAL A 151 -0.42 -21.87 -3.35
N LEU A 152 0.63 -21.11 -3.64
CA LEU A 152 1.22 -21.01 -4.97
C LEU A 152 1.77 -22.36 -5.45
N ASP A 153 2.46 -23.09 -4.56
CA ASP A 153 2.96 -24.43 -4.90
C ASP A 153 1.81 -25.41 -5.16
N LYS A 154 0.75 -25.35 -4.36
CA LYS A 154 -0.44 -26.17 -4.57
C LYS A 154 -1.12 -25.87 -5.91
N MET A 155 -1.27 -24.60 -6.27
CA MET A 155 -1.82 -24.18 -7.57
C MET A 155 -0.97 -24.69 -8.72
N ARG A 156 0.36 -24.55 -8.63
CA ARG A 156 1.31 -25.07 -9.63
C ARG A 156 1.17 -26.59 -9.79
N THR A 157 1.12 -27.32 -8.68
CA THR A 157 0.98 -28.78 -8.68
C THR A 157 -0.34 -29.24 -9.29
N ILE A 158 -1.44 -28.56 -8.98
CA ILE A 158 -2.75 -28.84 -9.60
C ILE A 158 -2.66 -28.62 -11.10
N ALA A 159 -2.17 -27.46 -11.56
CA ALA A 159 -2.07 -27.16 -12.98
C ALA A 159 -1.23 -28.20 -13.76
N ALA A 160 -0.07 -28.59 -13.21
CA ALA A 160 0.79 -29.61 -13.82
C ALA A 160 0.11 -30.98 -13.91
N ARG A 161 -0.62 -31.38 -12.85
CA ARG A 161 -1.35 -32.65 -12.83
C ARG A 161 -2.48 -32.67 -13.86
N GLU A 162 -3.22 -31.57 -13.97
CA GLU A 162 -4.36 -31.49 -14.89
C GLU A 162 -3.91 -31.49 -16.36
N ILE A 163 -2.81 -30.80 -16.70
CA ILE A 163 -2.21 -30.87 -18.04
C ILE A 163 -1.73 -32.29 -18.36
N LYS A 164 -1.12 -33.00 -17.41
CA LYS A 164 -0.72 -34.40 -17.60
C LYS A 164 -1.93 -35.32 -17.83
N ARG A 165 -3.06 -35.03 -17.20
CA ARG A 165 -4.30 -35.82 -17.31
C ARG A 165 -5.05 -35.54 -18.61
N GLU A 166 -5.18 -34.27 -18.98
CA GLU A 166 -5.87 -33.79 -20.17
C GLU A 166 -5.06 -32.63 -20.79
N PRO A 167 -4.26 -32.89 -21.83
CA PRO A 167 -3.39 -31.88 -22.44
C PRO A 167 -4.13 -30.67 -23.02
N ARG A 168 -5.44 -30.75 -23.30
CA ARG A 168 -6.24 -29.63 -23.79
C ARG A 168 -6.94 -28.83 -22.68
N THR A 169 -6.57 -29.04 -21.42
CA THR A 169 -7.15 -28.30 -20.30
C THR A 169 -6.92 -26.80 -20.45
N LEU A 170 -8.02 -26.03 -20.35
CA LEU A 170 -7.98 -24.57 -20.28
C LEU A 170 -8.11 -24.12 -18.81
N PHE A 171 -7.18 -23.30 -18.34
CA PHE A 171 -7.27 -22.67 -17.01
C PHE A 171 -7.84 -21.27 -17.13
N LEU A 172 -8.97 -21.03 -16.48
CA LEU A 172 -9.54 -19.69 -16.33
C LEU A 172 -9.20 -19.14 -14.95
N CYS A 173 -8.52 -18.00 -14.90
CA CYS A 173 -8.18 -17.30 -13.65
C CYS A 173 -8.90 -15.95 -13.62
N GLY A 174 -9.93 -15.83 -12.77
CA GLY A 174 -10.64 -14.58 -12.60
C GLY A 174 -9.81 -13.53 -11.84
N SER A 175 -9.82 -12.30 -12.35
CA SER A 175 -9.27 -11.13 -11.66
C SER A 175 -10.19 -9.92 -11.86
N TYR A 176 -10.41 -9.15 -10.81
CA TYR A 176 -11.24 -7.94 -10.79
C TYR A 176 -10.49 -6.70 -10.31
N SER A 177 -9.25 -6.87 -9.84
CA SER A 177 -8.38 -5.80 -9.36
C SER A 177 -6.92 -6.20 -9.56
N ILE A 178 -6.00 -5.24 -9.45
CA ILE A 178 -4.59 -5.57 -9.26
C ILE A 178 -4.41 -6.39 -7.98
N GLY A 179 -3.36 -7.20 -7.94
CA GLY A 179 -3.11 -8.18 -6.90
C GLY A 179 -3.33 -9.62 -7.36
N LYS A 180 -2.70 -10.55 -6.63
CA LYS A 180 -2.74 -12.00 -6.88
C LYS A 180 -2.13 -12.44 -8.23
N GLU A 181 -1.39 -11.60 -8.94
CA GLU A 181 -0.70 -11.95 -10.19
C GLU A 181 0.27 -13.13 -10.00
N ARG A 182 0.82 -13.29 -8.79
CA ARG A 182 1.62 -14.46 -8.40
C ARG A 182 0.84 -15.78 -8.51
N ALA A 183 -0.46 -15.78 -8.18
CA ALA A 183 -1.33 -16.95 -8.29
C ALA A 183 -1.53 -17.36 -9.75
N ILE A 184 -1.82 -16.39 -10.62
CA ILE A 184 -1.93 -16.59 -12.07
C ILE A 184 -0.60 -17.15 -12.62
N ARG A 185 0.52 -16.53 -12.23
CA ARG A 185 1.86 -16.99 -12.63
C ARG A 185 2.14 -18.42 -12.17
N ALA A 186 1.73 -18.82 -10.97
CA ALA A 186 1.92 -20.18 -10.48
C ALA A 186 1.16 -21.22 -11.32
N VAL A 187 -0.07 -20.89 -11.74
CA VAL A 187 -0.84 -21.73 -12.68
C VAL A 187 -0.12 -21.83 -14.02
N CYS A 188 0.33 -20.70 -14.58
CA CYS A 188 1.09 -20.70 -15.84
C CYS A 188 2.36 -21.54 -15.77
N GLN A 189 3.12 -21.45 -14.67
CA GLN A 189 4.31 -22.26 -14.43
C GLN A 189 3.99 -23.75 -14.40
N GLY A 190 2.91 -24.15 -13.70
CA GLY A 190 2.49 -25.54 -13.64
C GLY A 190 1.99 -26.07 -14.99
N ALA A 191 1.31 -25.22 -15.75
CA ALA A 191 0.81 -25.57 -17.08
C ALA A 191 1.87 -25.49 -18.20
N GLY A 192 3.07 -24.95 -17.93
CA GLY A 192 4.09 -24.73 -18.95
C GLY A 192 3.67 -23.70 -20.02
N SER A 193 2.88 -22.69 -19.64
CA SER A 193 2.27 -21.72 -20.57
C SER A 193 2.42 -20.28 -20.08
N ARG A 194 1.85 -19.32 -20.83
CA ARG A 194 1.76 -17.90 -20.48
C ARG A 194 0.29 -17.50 -20.32
N ALA A 195 0.03 -16.54 -19.44
CA ALA A 195 -1.29 -15.94 -19.35
C ALA A 195 -1.54 -15.02 -20.56
N SER A 196 -2.75 -15.08 -21.10
CA SER A 196 -3.31 -14.06 -21.98
C SER A 196 -4.30 -13.25 -21.16
N VAL A 197 -4.24 -11.93 -21.28
CA VAL A 197 -5.10 -10.95 -20.57
C VAL A 197 -5.68 -9.98 -21.58
#